data_AF-A0A851EJF7-F1
#
_entry.id   AF-A0A851EJF7-F1
#
_cell.length_a   1.000
_cell.length_b   1.000
_cell.length_c   1.000
_cell.angle_alpha   90.00
_cell.angle_beta   90.00
_cell.angle_gamma   90.00
#
_symmetry.space_group_name_H-M   'P 1'
#
loop_
_entity.id
_entity.type
_entity.pdbx_description
1 polymer ?
#
loop_
_entity_poly.entity_id
_entity_poly.type
_entity_poly.pdbx_seq_one_letter_code
_entity_poly.pdbx_strand_id
1 'polypeptide(L)'
;VHSHQGLLGDDTGLNAVRLICDTGTDTVMSSEGPFGVWKPPLMCPQGEHLVSFRLRVEAAQGPWDDTAANNVDMSCSEGTLLQGQGNDRGTWGDWSPACPSSCGVCGISTRVDPFDDNIDDTGLND
;
A
#
# COMPACT_ATOMS: atom_id res chain seq x y z
N VAL A 1 -0.09 -2.94 -8.17
CA VAL A 1 -0.27 -1.62 -8.85
C VAL A 1 -0.51 -1.88 -10.31
N HIS A 2 -1.51 -1.25 -10.91
CA HIS A 2 -1.73 -1.34 -12.36
C HIS A 2 -0.67 -0.50 -13.11
N SER A 3 -0.26 -0.91 -14.31
CA SER A 3 0.69 -0.13 -15.12
C SER A 3 -0.04 1.00 -15.84
N HIS A 4 0.59 2.17 -15.93
CA HIS A 4 0.02 3.35 -16.59
C HIS A 4 -0.49 3.06 -18.02
N GLN A 5 -1.80 3.23 -18.26
CA GLN A 5 -2.44 2.87 -19.53
C GLN A 5 -2.69 4.07 -20.49
N GLY A 6 -2.22 5.27 -20.15
CA GLY A 6 -2.32 6.46 -21.02
C GLY A 6 -3.55 7.32 -20.75
N LEU A 7 -3.80 8.30 -21.63
CA LEU A 7 -4.73 9.44 -21.44
C LEU A 7 -6.22 9.08 -21.21
N LEU A 8 -6.60 7.81 -21.31
CA LEU A 8 -8.00 7.33 -21.23
C LEU A 8 -8.16 6.07 -20.34
N GLY A 9 -7.09 5.59 -19.69
CA GLY A 9 -7.15 4.40 -18.85
C GLY A 9 -6.92 4.78 -17.38
N ASP A 10 -7.82 4.36 -16.50
CA ASP A 10 -7.65 4.62 -15.07
C ASP A 10 -6.36 3.98 -14.56
N ASP A 11 -5.52 4.83 -13.96
CA ASP A 11 -4.35 4.42 -13.21
C ASP A 11 -4.83 3.91 -11.85
N THR A 12 -5.52 2.76 -11.85
CA THR A 12 -6.08 2.10 -10.68
C THR A 12 -5.02 1.99 -9.58
N GLY A 13 -5.39 2.36 -8.36
CA GLY A 13 -4.49 2.55 -7.22
C GLY A 13 -3.74 1.30 -6.75
N LEU A 14 -3.40 1.25 -5.47
CA LEU A 14 -2.89 0.03 -4.85
C LEU A 14 -4.01 -1.01 -4.81
N ASN A 15 -3.75 -2.20 -5.35
CA ASN A 15 -4.67 -3.34 -5.29
C ASN A 15 -4.33 -4.32 -4.15
N ALA A 16 -3.11 -4.28 -3.64
CA ALA A 16 -2.63 -5.16 -2.57
C ALA A 16 -1.32 -4.64 -2.00
N VAL A 17 -1.05 -5.00 -0.74
CA VAL A 17 0.25 -4.85 -0.07
C VAL A 17 0.65 -6.19 0.53
N ARG A 18 1.91 -6.58 0.31
CA ARG A 18 2.50 -7.81 0.84
C ARG A 18 3.67 -7.50 1.74
N LEU A 19 3.64 -8.01 2.96
CA LEU A 19 4.74 -7.93 3.91
C LEU A 19 5.55 -9.23 3.83
N ILE A 20 6.88 -9.11 3.98
CA ILE A 20 7.81 -10.24 4.05
C ILE A 20 8.33 -10.28 5.49
N CYS A 21 8.19 -11.42 6.15
CA CYS A 21 8.69 -11.61 7.50
C CYS A 21 10.22 -11.63 7.54
N ASP A 22 10.80 -11.20 8.65
CA ASP A 22 12.23 -11.20 8.93
C ASP A 22 12.86 -12.61 8.91
N THR A 23 12.05 -13.66 9.11
CA THR A 23 12.41 -15.08 8.93
C THR A 23 12.68 -15.47 7.47
N GLY A 24 12.33 -14.61 6.51
CA GLY A 24 12.78 -14.66 5.12
C GLY A 24 12.00 -15.57 4.17
N THR A 25 11.04 -16.37 4.66
CA THR A 25 10.23 -17.26 3.81
C THR A 25 8.74 -16.98 3.85
N ASP A 26 8.26 -16.41 4.95
CA ASP A 26 6.83 -16.19 5.15
C ASP A 26 6.42 -14.79 4.66
N THR A 27 5.25 -14.73 4.04
CA THR A 27 4.66 -13.47 3.60
C THR A 27 3.26 -13.34 4.14
N VAL A 28 2.88 -12.12 4.51
CA VAL A 28 1.54 -11.82 5.03
C VAL A 28 0.87 -10.82 4.09
N MET A 29 -0.38 -11.12 3.73
CA MET A 29 -1.26 -10.27 2.94
C MET A 29 -2.65 -10.28 3.55
N SER A 30 -3.41 -9.23 3.29
CA SER A 30 -4.84 -9.20 3.57
C SER A 30 -5.60 -9.47 2.26
N SER A 31 -6.25 -8.47 1.67
CA SER A 31 -7.00 -8.61 0.42
C SER A 31 -6.14 -8.23 -0.77
N GLU A 32 -6.30 -8.96 -1.89
CA GLU A 32 -5.66 -8.69 -3.18
C GLU A 32 -6.75 -8.51 -4.25
N GLY A 33 -6.75 -7.35 -4.90
CA GLY A 33 -7.58 -7.10 -6.08
C GLY A 33 -7.10 -7.92 -7.29
N PRO A 34 -7.96 -8.18 -8.28
CA PRO A 34 -7.66 -9.08 -9.40
C PRO A 34 -6.68 -8.50 -10.43
N PHE A 35 -6.31 -7.22 -10.29
CA PHE A 35 -5.55 -6.47 -11.29
C PHE A 35 -4.18 -5.97 -10.82
N GLY A 36 -3.29 -5.77 -11.78
CA GLY A 36 -1.96 -5.19 -11.58
C GLY A 36 -0.85 -6.22 -11.44
N VAL A 37 0.37 -5.72 -11.23
CA VAL A 37 1.57 -6.55 -11.04
C VAL A 37 2.25 -6.22 -9.72
N TRP A 38 2.84 -7.26 -9.11
CA TRP A 38 3.71 -7.11 -7.96
C TRP A 38 4.99 -6.38 -8.36
N LYS A 39 5.40 -5.43 -7.52
CA LYS A 39 6.68 -4.73 -7.66
C LYS A 39 7.76 -5.51 -6.91
N PRO A 40 9.05 -5.35 -7.29
CA PRO A 40 10.15 -5.93 -6.52
C PRO A 40 10.06 -5.52 -5.04
N PRO A 41 10.35 -6.45 -4.10
CA PRO A 41 10.25 -6.17 -2.69
C PRO A 41 11.26 -5.13 -2.25
N LEU A 42 10.86 -4.31 -1.29
CA LEU A 42 11.74 -3.41 -0.55
C LEU A 42 11.95 -4.00 0.84
N MET A 43 13.20 -4.07 1.28
CA MET A 43 13.57 -4.66 2.56
C MET A 43 14.26 -3.62 3.41
N CYS A 44 13.98 -3.62 4.71
CA CYS A 44 14.81 -2.91 5.66
C CYS A 44 16.25 -3.44 5.63
N PRO A 45 17.25 -2.62 5.97
CA PRO A 45 18.62 -3.08 6.13
C PRO A 45 18.72 -4.24 7.14
N GLN A 46 19.83 -4.98 7.06
CA GLN A 46 20.04 -6.15 7.92
C GLN A 46 19.96 -5.78 9.40
N GLY A 47 19.07 -6.46 10.14
CA GLY A 47 18.85 -6.23 11.57
C GLY A 47 17.76 -5.21 11.89
N GLU A 48 17.21 -4.53 10.89
CA GLU A 48 16.07 -3.64 11.03
C GLU A 48 14.75 -4.34 10.69
N HIS A 49 13.64 -3.77 11.17
CA HIS A 49 12.29 -4.23 10.88
C HIS A 49 11.36 -3.03 10.64
N LEU A 50 10.22 -3.29 9.98
CA LEU A 50 9.20 -2.27 9.73
C LEU A 50 8.56 -1.82 11.05
N VAL A 51 8.40 -0.50 11.22
CA VAL A 51 7.82 0.09 12.43
C VAL A 51 6.70 1.09 12.16
N SER A 52 6.59 1.65 10.96
CA SER A 52 5.57 2.66 10.63
C SER A 52 5.30 2.68 9.12
N PHE A 53 4.15 3.21 8.73
CA PHE A 53 3.77 3.42 7.34
C PHE A 53 3.06 4.76 7.15
N ARG A 54 3.00 5.22 5.90
CA ARG A 54 2.08 6.27 5.47
C ARG A 54 1.52 5.93 4.10
N LEU A 55 0.30 6.38 3.85
CA LEU A 55 -0.38 6.18 2.57
C LEU A 55 -0.37 7.47 1.76
N ARG A 56 -0.24 7.34 0.44
CA ARG A 56 -0.55 8.40 -0.50
C ARG A 56 -1.95 8.17 -1.00
N VAL A 57 -2.82 9.14 -0.82
CA VAL A 57 -4.25 8.98 -1.02
C VAL A 57 -4.77 10.13 -1.87
N GLU A 58 -5.59 9.81 -2.86
CA GLU A 58 -6.34 10.81 -3.61
C GLU A 58 -7.68 11.06 -2.93
N ALA A 59 -7.98 12.33 -2.63
CA ALA A 59 -9.25 12.69 -2.02
C ALA A 59 -10.41 12.47 -3.00
N ALA A 60 -11.56 12.05 -2.47
CA ALA A 60 -12.80 11.89 -3.24
C ALA A 60 -13.08 13.14 -4.10
N GLN A 61 -13.18 12.96 -5.42
CA GLN A 61 -13.45 14.03 -6.40
C GLN A 61 -14.96 14.27 -6.60
N GLY A 62 -15.81 13.56 -5.86
CA GLY A 62 -17.26 13.71 -5.96
C GLY A 62 -18.02 12.70 -5.10
N PRO A 63 -19.36 12.68 -5.18
CA PRO A 63 -20.21 11.77 -4.40
C PRO A 63 -20.12 10.29 -4.83
N TRP A 64 -19.35 9.98 -5.88
CA TRP A 64 -19.23 8.63 -6.46
C TRP A 64 -17.77 8.18 -6.65
N ASP A 65 -16.79 9.04 -6.35
CA ASP A 65 -15.37 8.67 -6.47
C ASP A 65 -14.82 8.35 -5.09
N ASP A 66 -14.46 7.08 -4.87
CA ASP A 66 -13.89 6.63 -3.62
C ASP A 66 -12.44 7.08 -3.45
N THR A 67 -12.08 7.33 -2.20
CA THR A 67 -10.72 7.72 -1.79
C THR A 67 -9.82 6.48 -1.85
N ALA A 68 -8.98 6.37 -2.87
CA ALA A 68 -8.10 5.21 -3.06
C ALA A 68 -6.65 5.49 -2.61
N ALA A 69 -6.02 4.51 -1.94
CA ALA A 69 -4.60 4.53 -1.68
C ALA A 69 -3.84 4.24 -2.98
N ASN A 70 -2.95 5.15 -3.34
CA ASN A 70 -2.20 5.15 -4.59
C ASN A 70 -0.74 4.72 -4.40
N ASN A 71 -0.21 4.93 -3.20
CA ASN A 71 1.14 4.52 -2.83
C ASN A 71 1.27 4.32 -1.31
N VAL A 72 2.34 3.63 -0.88
CA VAL A 72 2.63 3.37 0.54
C VAL A 72 4.13 3.50 0.78
N ASP A 73 4.52 4.37 1.70
CA ASP A 73 5.88 4.41 2.23
C ASP A 73 5.90 3.70 3.58
N MET A 74 7.00 3.01 3.88
CA MET A 74 7.22 2.38 5.17
C MET A 74 8.53 2.86 5.79
N SER A 75 8.60 2.84 7.11
CA SER A 75 9.78 3.21 7.88
C SER A 75 10.29 2.02 8.67
N CYS A 76 11.61 1.86 8.67
CA CYS A 76 12.34 0.86 9.43
C CYS A 76 12.77 1.39 10.80
N SER A 77 13.10 0.48 11.72
CA SER A 77 13.43 0.77 13.11
C SER A 77 14.56 1.80 13.32
N GLU A 78 15.53 1.89 12.40
CA GLU A 78 16.64 2.86 12.48
C GLU A 78 16.45 4.08 11.57
N GLY A 79 15.21 4.29 11.08
CA GLY A 79 14.83 5.47 10.32
C GLY A 79 15.01 5.36 8.81
N THR A 80 15.48 4.22 8.31
CA THR A 80 15.48 3.95 6.85
C THR A 80 14.05 4.03 6.31
N LEU A 81 13.86 4.75 5.20
CA LEU A 81 12.56 4.87 4.53
C LEU A 81 12.53 3.99 3.29
N LEU A 82 11.53 3.13 3.21
CA LEU A 82 11.21 2.33 2.03
C LEU A 82 10.15 3.06 1.22
N GLN A 83 10.56 3.63 0.09
CA GLN A 83 9.67 4.41 -0.77
C GLN A 83 8.84 3.48 -1.68
N GLY A 84 7.52 3.56 -1.56
CA GLY A 84 6.62 2.72 -2.32
C GLY A 84 6.70 2.95 -3.82
N GLN A 85 6.45 1.88 -4.58
CA GLN A 85 6.49 1.87 -6.05
C GLN A 85 5.07 1.95 -6.67
N GLY A 86 4.15 2.58 -5.94
CA GLY A 86 2.81 2.97 -6.41
C GLY A 86 2.84 4.17 -7.35
N ASN A 87 1.67 4.76 -7.63
CA ASN A 87 1.56 5.91 -8.52
C ASN A 87 1.75 7.25 -7.75
N ASP A 88 1.88 8.35 -8.51
CA ASP A 88 2.16 9.67 -7.97
C ASP A 88 0.90 10.56 -7.78
N ARG A 89 -0.30 9.99 -7.81
CA ARG A 89 -1.54 10.74 -7.59
C ARG A 89 -1.86 10.91 -6.11
N GLY A 90 -2.58 11.97 -5.78
CA GLY A 90 -2.98 12.31 -4.41
C GLY A 90 -1.84 12.85 -3.53
N THR A 91 -2.14 12.97 -2.24
CA THR A 91 -1.26 13.54 -1.21
C THR A 91 -0.86 12.50 -0.18
N TRP A 92 0.35 12.60 0.36
CA TRP A 92 0.78 11.79 1.49
C TRP A 92 0.02 12.20 2.76
N GLY A 93 -0.53 11.23 3.47
CA GLY A 93 -0.98 11.41 4.84
C GLY A 93 0.17 11.47 5.82
N ASP A 94 -0.17 11.68 7.09
CA ASP A 94 0.78 11.58 8.19
C ASP A 94 1.30 10.15 8.35
N TRP A 95 2.48 10.03 8.95
CA TRP A 95 3.01 8.74 9.37
C TRP A 95 2.16 8.13 10.49
N SER A 96 1.94 6.83 10.43
CA SER A 96 1.37 6.07 11.53
C SER A 96 2.27 6.20 12.77
N PRO A 97 1.73 6.08 13.98
CA PRO A 97 2.54 5.87 15.17
C PRO A 97 3.52 4.71 14.93
N ALA A 98 4.78 4.91 15.33
CA ALA A 98 5.78 3.86 15.23
C ALA A 98 5.52 2.76 16.26
N CYS A 99 5.83 1.52 15.91
CA CYS A 99 5.90 0.43 16.87
C CYS A 99 6.90 0.78 18.00
N PRO A 100 6.64 0.31 19.25
CA PRO A 100 7.62 0.41 20.32
C PRO A 100 8.95 -0.26 19.94
N SER A 101 10.06 0.17 20.51
CA SER A 101 11.42 -0.25 20.13
C SER A 101 11.74 -1.76 20.24
N SER A 102 10.86 -2.55 20.86
CA SER A 102 10.98 -4.01 20.97
C SER A 102 10.01 -4.78 20.07
N CYS A 103 9.35 -4.11 19.12
CA CYS A 103 8.30 -4.67 18.29
C CYS A 103 8.34 -4.08 16.88
N GLY A 104 7.92 -4.87 15.89
CA GLY A 104 7.72 -4.41 14.53
C GLY A 104 6.31 -4.73 14.03
N VAL A 105 6.03 -4.32 12.80
CA VAL A 105 4.79 -4.68 12.10
C VAL A 105 4.73 -6.21 11.96
N CYS A 106 3.70 -6.82 12.54
CA CYS A 106 3.52 -8.28 12.58
C CYS A 106 2.36 -8.80 11.72
N GLY A 107 1.67 -7.91 11.01
CA GLY A 107 0.55 -8.26 10.16
C GLY A 107 0.01 -7.03 9.43
N ILE A 108 -0.89 -7.28 8.49
CA ILE A 108 -1.57 -6.24 7.73
C ILE A 108 -3.05 -6.60 7.62
N SER A 109 -3.91 -5.60 7.71
CA SER A 109 -5.32 -5.70 7.36
C SER A 109 -5.60 -4.57 6.39
N THR A 110 -6.11 -4.91 5.21
CA THR A 110 -6.49 -3.94 4.18
C THR A 110 -8.00 -3.92 4.03
N ARG A 111 -8.57 -2.74 3.84
CA ARG A 111 -9.96 -2.57 3.40
C ARG A 111 -9.94 -2.31 1.90
N VAL A 112 -10.46 -3.28 1.14
CA VAL A 112 -10.66 -3.18 -0.31
C VAL A 112 -12.17 -3.22 -0.53
N ASP A 113 -12.71 -2.31 -1.34
CA ASP A 113 -14.14 -2.31 -1.62
C ASP A 113 -14.58 -3.59 -2.36
N PRO A 114 -15.80 -4.09 -2.10
CA PRO A 114 -16.28 -5.30 -2.73
C PRO A 114 -16.56 -5.07 -4.21
N PHE A 115 -16.04 -5.98 -5.04
CA PHE A 115 -16.30 -6.03 -6.48
C PHE A 115 -17.81 -6.12 -6.77
N ASP A 116 -18.40 -5.07 -7.36
CA ASP A 116 -19.75 -5.08 -7.93
C ASP A 116 -19.65 -5.10 -9.47
N ASP A 117 -20.50 -5.88 -10.13
CA ASP A 117 -20.35 -6.31 -11.54
C ASP A 117 -20.61 -5.21 -12.59
N ASN A 118 -20.82 -3.96 -12.14
CA ASN A 118 -21.24 -2.84 -12.98
C ASN A 118 -20.46 -1.52 -12.77
N ILE A 119 -19.48 -1.45 -11.86
CA ILE A 119 -18.68 -0.24 -11.57
C ILE A 119 -17.22 -0.65 -11.21
N ASP A 120 -16.21 0.12 -11.66
CA ASP A 120 -14.79 -0.15 -11.38
C ASP A 120 -14.43 0.24 -9.93
N ASP A 121 -14.79 -0.62 -8.98
CA ASP A 121 -14.58 -0.37 -7.54
C ASP A 121 -13.47 -1.25 -6.97
N THR A 122 -12.24 -1.12 -7.51
CA THR A 122 -11.08 -1.85 -6.96
C THR A 122 -9.94 -0.92 -6.58
N GLY A 123 -10.03 -0.36 -5.38
CA GLY A 123 -8.95 0.36 -4.68
C GLY A 123 -8.76 -0.17 -3.26
N LEU A 124 -7.51 -0.24 -2.80
CA LEU A 124 -7.17 -0.37 -1.38
C LEU A 124 -7.44 0.97 -0.72
N ASN A 125 -8.34 1.01 0.24
CA ASN A 125 -8.85 2.25 0.85
C ASN A 125 -8.30 2.49 2.27
N ASP A 126 -7.86 1.44 2.97
CA ASP A 126 -7.30 1.47 4.34
C ASP A 126 -6.31 0.31 4.52
#